data_AF-K9WHW4-F1
#
_entry.id   AF-K9WHW4-F1
#
_cell.length_a   1.000
_cell.length_b   1.000
_cell.length_c   1.000
_cell.angle_alpha   90.00
_cell.angle_beta   90.00
_cell.angle_gamma   90.00
#
_symmetry.space_group_name_H-M   'P 1'
#
loop_
_entity.id
_entity.type
_entity.pdbx_description
1 polymer ?
#
loop_
_entity_poly.entity_id
_entity_poly.type
_entity_poly.pdbx_seq_one_letter_code
_entity_poly.pdbx_strand_id
1 'polypeptide(L)'
;MLDPTDRALGGYFLGNRLWLIGGTSESVALAGAIASLGLPCLVSVTTEAAQSLYPKTPLLKVQVGRLQIEQLDDFLQQQQIAAILDASHPYAVEISQMATRLAAQRKIPYLRFERPVVNPQKDHSRVIMLDSFEALLARDYLLQQRVLLTVGYKALPLFQGWQDRSTLFARILPAVTSLEAAIAAGFTSDRIIAIRPPVSAEIEKSLWRHWEISLVVTKASGVAGGEEIKRTVAAELGIPLVVITRPVVDYPQQTSDFSLALEFCRTHLR
;
A
#
# COMPACT_ATOMS: atom_id res chain seq x y z
N MET A 1 37.09 -37.00 -6.81
CA MET A 1 37.63 -35.62 -6.89
C MET A 1 36.51 -34.78 -7.45
N LEU A 2 35.74 -34.14 -6.56
CA LEU A 2 34.60 -33.29 -6.88
C LEU A 2 34.83 -31.96 -6.15
N ASP A 3 34.58 -30.88 -6.88
CA ASP A 3 34.91 -29.48 -6.59
C ASP A 3 34.24 -28.95 -5.29
N PRO A 4 34.96 -28.25 -4.39
CA PRO A 4 34.40 -27.75 -3.12
C PRO A 4 33.57 -26.46 -3.22
N THR A 5 33.26 -25.92 -4.40
CA THR A 5 32.67 -24.57 -4.53
C THR A 5 31.15 -24.47 -4.49
N ASP A 6 30.39 -25.54 -4.32
CA ASP A 6 28.91 -25.49 -4.40
C ASP A 6 28.18 -25.26 -3.05
N ARG A 7 28.80 -24.48 -2.15
CA ARG A 7 28.22 -24.10 -0.83
C ARG A 7 27.90 -22.61 -0.70
N ALA A 8 27.48 -21.96 -1.78
CA ALA A 8 26.99 -20.60 -1.73
C ALA A 8 25.57 -20.54 -2.32
N LEU A 9 24.56 -20.30 -1.47
CA LEU A 9 23.24 -19.68 -1.70
C LEU A 9 22.16 -20.20 -0.72
N GLY A 10 22.51 -20.36 0.55
CA GLY A 10 21.57 -20.69 1.63
C GLY A 10 21.98 -20.01 2.93
N GLY A 11 22.02 -18.68 2.95
CA GLY A 11 22.31 -17.91 4.15
C GLY A 11 21.18 -18.05 5.16
N TYR A 12 21.20 -19.09 5.97
CA TYR A 12 20.39 -19.18 7.18
C TYR A 12 20.95 -18.16 8.18
N PHE A 13 20.23 -17.08 8.45
CA PHE A 13 20.48 -16.30 9.67
C PHE A 13 20.18 -17.21 10.85
N LEU A 14 21.22 -17.52 11.63
CA LEU A 14 21.12 -18.09 12.96
C LEU A 14 20.66 -16.94 13.88
N GLY A 15 19.37 -16.87 14.21
CA GLY A 15 18.85 -15.87 15.15
C GLY A 15 17.44 -15.39 14.83
N ASN A 16 16.79 -14.85 15.86
CA ASN A 16 15.47 -14.23 15.81
C ASN A 16 15.43 -13.10 14.76
N ARG A 17 14.30 -12.95 14.05
CA ARG A 17 14.13 -11.95 12.99
C ARG A 17 12.91 -11.07 13.20
N LEU A 18 12.99 -9.84 12.72
CA LEU A 18 11.81 -9.01 12.50
C LEU A 18 11.05 -9.52 11.29
N TRP A 19 9.73 -9.61 11.37
CA TRP A 19 8.90 -9.63 10.18
C TRP A 19 8.34 -8.23 9.91
N LEU A 20 8.80 -7.62 8.82
CA LEU A 20 8.26 -6.36 8.30
C LEU A 20 7.25 -6.65 7.20
N ILE A 21 5.99 -6.32 7.45
CA ILE A 21 4.94 -6.40 6.42
C ILE A 21 5.06 -5.16 5.54
N GLY A 22 5.44 -5.34 4.28
CA GLY A 22 5.83 -4.25 3.40
C GLY A 22 4.89 -3.99 2.23
N GLY A 23 5.35 -3.10 1.35
CA GLY A 23 4.63 -2.68 0.14
C GLY A 23 4.30 -1.19 0.10
N THR A 24 4.83 -0.42 1.05
CA THR A 24 4.71 1.03 1.13
C THR A 24 6.09 1.69 1.00
N SER A 25 6.12 2.99 0.71
CA SER A 25 7.35 3.78 0.77
C SER A 25 7.95 3.77 2.17
N GLU A 26 7.10 3.79 3.18
CA GLU A 26 7.46 3.77 4.60
C GLU A 26 8.13 2.45 4.97
N SER A 27 7.62 1.32 4.49
CA SER A 27 8.25 0.02 4.74
C SER A 27 9.63 -0.09 4.08
N VAL A 28 9.85 0.55 2.92
CA VAL A 28 11.19 0.63 2.29
C VAL A 28 12.15 1.44 3.16
N ALA A 29 11.71 2.60 3.67
CA ALA A 29 12.52 3.43 4.55
C ALA A 29 12.84 2.73 5.88
N LEU A 30 11.83 2.09 6.51
CA LEU A 30 11.99 1.31 7.73
C LEU A 30 12.97 0.16 7.51
N ALA A 31 12.83 -0.60 6.43
CA ALA A 31 13.75 -1.68 6.07
C ALA A 31 15.21 -1.23 6.01
N GLY A 32 15.48 -0.08 5.38
CA GLY A 32 16.82 0.51 5.34
C GLY A 32 17.34 0.85 6.73
N ALA A 33 16.53 1.55 7.53
CA ALA A 33 16.92 1.91 8.89
C ALA A 33 17.15 0.68 9.78
N ILE A 34 16.28 -0.32 9.74
CA ILE A 34 16.41 -1.59 10.49
C ILE A 34 17.71 -2.30 10.13
N ALA A 35 18.04 -2.39 8.83
CA ALA A 35 19.29 -2.99 8.38
C ALA A 35 20.52 -2.20 8.85
N SER A 36 20.47 -0.86 8.85
CA SER A 36 21.54 -0.01 9.39
C SER A 36 21.74 -0.19 10.90
N LEU A 37 20.75 -0.69 11.62
CA LEU A 37 20.86 -1.05 13.04
C LEU A 37 21.42 -2.45 13.29
N GLY A 38 21.76 -3.20 12.23
CA GLY A 38 22.28 -4.56 12.36
C GLY A 38 21.21 -5.61 12.67
N LEU A 39 19.92 -5.27 12.56
CA LEU A 39 18.83 -6.16 12.94
C LEU A 39 18.40 -7.05 11.76
N PRO A 40 18.39 -8.40 11.90
CA PRO A 40 17.88 -9.30 10.87
C PRO A 40 16.38 -9.07 10.59
N CYS A 41 16.03 -8.86 9.33
CA CYS A 41 14.68 -8.53 8.91
C CYS A 41 14.23 -9.37 7.72
N LEU A 42 13.03 -9.94 7.81
CA LEU A 42 12.29 -10.52 6.70
C LEU A 42 11.19 -9.55 6.29
N VAL A 43 11.20 -9.13 5.03
CA VAL A 43 10.17 -8.28 4.46
C VAL A 43 9.25 -9.13 3.58
N SER A 44 7.93 -9.04 3.77
CA SER A 44 6.97 -9.65 2.84
C SER A 44 6.31 -8.59 1.95
N VAL A 45 6.32 -8.81 0.64
CA VAL A 45 5.66 -7.94 -0.36
C VAL A 45 4.84 -8.78 -1.34
N THR A 46 3.85 -8.17 -1.98
CA THR A 46 2.96 -8.90 -2.90
C THR A 46 3.44 -8.94 -4.35
N THR A 47 4.47 -8.17 -4.72
CA THR A 47 4.95 -8.06 -6.12
C THR A 47 6.47 -7.96 -6.20
N GLU A 48 7.05 -8.50 -7.28
CA GLU A 48 8.49 -8.40 -7.57
C GLU A 48 8.93 -6.94 -7.77
N ALA A 49 8.08 -6.13 -8.40
CA ALA A 49 8.33 -4.71 -8.60
C ALA A 49 8.35 -3.90 -7.29
N ALA A 50 7.84 -4.45 -6.17
CA ALA A 50 8.01 -3.87 -4.85
C ALA A 50 9.33 -4.34 -4.22
N GLN A 51 9.72 -5.60 -4.43
CA GLN A 51 10.97 -6.17 -3.92
C GLN A 51 12.20 -5.37 -4.37
N SER A 52 12.23 -4.92 -5.63
CA SER A 52 13.36 -4.17 -6.19
C SER A 52 13.63 -2.82 -5.52
N LEU A 53 12.68 -2.31 -4.72
CA LEU A 53 12.80 -1.05 -3.98
C LEU A 53 13.54 -1.20 -2.65
N TYR A 54 13.70 -2.42 -2.13
CA TYR A 54 14.31 -2.65 -0.82
C TYR A 54 15.84 -2.73 -0.91
N PRO A 55 16.55 -2.34 0.16
CA PRO A 55 18.01 -2.46 0.22
C PRO A 55 18.47 -3.90 0.03
N LYS A 56 19.49 -4.09 -0.81
CA LYS A 56 20.18 -5.38 -0.97
C LYS A 56 21.28 -5.49 0.07
N THR A 57 21.01 -6.18 1.16
CA THR A 57 21.93 -6.39 2.28
C THR A 57 21.74 -7.80 2.81
N PRO A 58 22.78 -8.48 3.35
CA PRO A 58 22.61 -9.78 3.97
C PRO A 58 21.49 -9.74 5.01
N LEU A 59 21.45 -8.72 5.86
CA LEU A 59 20.51 -8.59 6.98
C LEU A 59 19.03 -8.54 6.58
N LEU A 60 18.73 -8.38 5.29
CA LEU A 60 17.37 -8.21 4.80
C LEU A 60 17.05 -9.26 3.74
N LYS A 61 16.06 -10.10 4.04
CA LYS A 61 15.45 -11.02 3.08
C LYS A 61 14.11 -10.45 2.64
N VAL A 62 13.86 -10.31 1.34
CA VAL A 62 12.54 -9.95 0.80
C VAL A 62 11.88 -11.18 0.22
N GLN A 63 10.71 -11.53 0.74
CA GLN A 63 9.85 -12.58 0.23
C GLN A 63 8.72 -11.97 -0.59
N VAL A 64 8.59 -12.45 -1.83
CA VAL A 64 7.51 -12.05 -2.74
C VAL A 64 6.42 -13.10 -2.72
N GLY A 65 5.17 -12.66 -2.61
CA GLY A 65 3.99 -13.52 -2.69
C GLY A 65 2.96 -13.18 -1.64
N ARG A 66 1.75 -13.72 -1.81
CA ARG A 66 0.73 -13.67 -0.75
C ARG A 66 1.07 -14.75 0.28
N LEU A 67 1.14 -14.36 1.54
CA LEU A 67 1.19 -15.31 2.65
C LEU A 67 -0.22 -15.82 2.89
N GLN A 68 -0.40 -17.14 2.78
CA GLN A 68 -1.67 -17.80 3.06
C GLN A 68 -1.78 -18.08 4.56
N ILE A 69 -2.99 -17.90 5.12
CA ILE A 69 -3.28 -18.04 6.55
C ILE A 69 -2.80 -19.38 7.09
N GLU A 70 -2.98 -20.45 6.31
CA GLU A 70 -2.72 -21.84 6.70
C GLU A 70 -1.22 -22.15 6.81
N GLN A 71 -0.37 -21.34 6.19
CA GLN A 71 1.09 -21.54 6.16
C GLN A 71 1.82 -20.61 7.12
N LEU A 72 1.10 -19.72 7.82
CA LEU A 72 1.72 -18.63 8.57
C LEU A 72 2.33 -19.06 9.89
N ASP A 73 1.75 -20.04 10.56
CA ASP A 73 2.33 -20.59 11.79
C ASP A 73 3.67 -21.26 11.52
N ASP A 74 3.73 -22.09 10.47
CA ASP A 74 4.97 -22.70 9.99
C ASP A 74 5.97 -21.63 9.54
N PHE A 75 5.49 -20.59 8.86
CA PHE A 75 6.32 -19.46 8.45
C PHE A 75 6.96 -18.75 9.64
N LEU A 76 6.20 -18.41 10.69
CA LEU A 76 6.71 -17.73 11.87
C LEU A 76 7.79 -18.59 12.56
N GLN A 77 7.57 -19.90 12.66
CA GLN A 77 8.52 -20.83 13.27
C GLN A 77 9.77 -21.03 12.41
N GLN A 78 9.61 -21.31 11.11
CA GLN A 78 10.73 -21.55 10.19
C GLN A 78 11.60 -20.31 9.99
N GLN A 79 10.99 -19.11 10.00
CA GLN A 79 11.73 -17.86 9.87
C GLN A 79 12.19 -17.28 11.22
N GLN A 80 11.87 -17.96 12.33
CA GLN A 80 12.21 -17.54 13.70
C GLN A 80 11.79 -16.08 13.98
N ILE A 81 10.53 -15.76 13.65
CA ILE A 81 10.00 -14.40 13.82
C ILE A 81 9.80 -14.12 15.30
N ALA A 82 10.46 -13.07 15.79
CA ALA A 82 10.37 -12.65 17.20
C ALA A 82 9.58 -11.36 17.41
N ALA A 83 9.34 -10.58 16.35
CA ALA A 83 8.48 -9.40 16.39
C ALA A 83 7.93 -9.10 15.00
N ILE A 84 6.75 -8.47 14.95
CA ILE A 84 6.07 -8.08 13.73
C ILE A 84 5.94 -6.56 13.68
N LEU A 85 6.50 -5.95 12.65
CA LEU A 85 6.27 -4.54 12.30
C LEU A 85 5.38 -4.49 11.05
N ASP A 86 4.13 -4.11 11.23
CA ASP A 86 3.18 -3.98 10.13
C ASP A 86 3.24 -2.57 9.53
N ALA A 87 3.92 -2.43 8.39
CA ALA A 87 3.97 -1.21 7.60
C ALA A 87 3.22 -1.36 6.26
N SER A 88 2.24 -2.28 6.21
CA SER A 88 1.41 -2.50 5.03
C SER A 88 0.53 -1.28 4.70
N HIS A 89 0.02 -1.20 3.47
CA HIS A 89 -0.87 -0.09 3.09
C HIS A 89 -2.11 -0.04 4.00
N PRO A 90 -2.64 1.13 4.41
CA PRO A 90 -3.83 1.25 5.28
C PRO A 90 -5.12 0.56 4.80
N TYR A 91 -5.14 0.07 3.56
CA TYR A 91 -6.27 -0.66 2.98
C TYR A 91 -6.00 -2.17 2.89
N ALA A 92 -4.84 -2.62 3.35
CA ALA A 92 -4.44 -4.02 3.39
C ALA A 92 -4.95 -4.67 4.69
N VAL A 93 -6.25 -4.53 4.94
CA VAL A 93 -6.90 -4.94 6.21
C VAL A 93 -6.69 -6.42 6.50
N GLU A 94 -6.80 -7.27 5.49
CA GLU A 94 -6.68 -8.72 5.61
C GLU A 94 -5.34 -9.15 6.23
N ILE A 95 -4.22 -8.63 5.71
CA ILE A 95 -2.88 -8.96 6.22
C ILE A 95 -2.67 -8.40 7.63
N SER A 96 -3.17 -7.20 7.91
CA SER A 96 -3.13 -6.59 9.24
C SER A 96 -3.88 -7.40 10.29
N GLN A 97 -5.13 -7.78 10.00
CA GLN A 97 -5.96 -8.59 10.90
C GLN A 97 -5.37 -9.98 11.11
N MET A 98 -4.84 -10.58 10.05
CA MET A 98 -4.17 -11.87 10.11
C MET A 98 -2.92 -11.81 11.00
N ALA A 99 -2.04 -10.84 10.77
CA ALA A 99 -0.82 -10.65 11.56
C ALA A 99 -1.14 -10.36 13.03
N THR A 100 -2.16 -9.56 13.31
CA THR A 100 -2.63 -9.25 14.67
C THR A 100 -3.11 -10.51 15.40
N ARG A 101 -3.93 -11.35 14.75
CA ARG A 101 -4.41 -12.61 15.34
C ARG A 101 -3.25 -13.56 15.65
N LEU A 102 -2.32 -13.72 14.72
CA LEU A 102 -1.14 -14.59 14.89
C LEU A 102 -0.24 -14.10 16.01
N ALA A 103 0.02 -12.79 16.06
CA ALA A 103 0.79 -12.16 17.12
C ALA A 103 0.20 -12.47 18.50
N ALA A 104 -1.13 -12.34 18.65
CA ALA A 104 -1.82 -12.66 19.89
C ALA A 104 -1.71 -14.15 20.25
N GLN A 105 -1.95 -15.05 19.30
CA GLN A 105 -1.89 -16.51 19.52
C GLN A 105 -0.50 -16.99 19.93
N ARG A 106 0.56 -16.45 19.31
CA ARG A 106 1.95 -16.85 19.55
C ARG A 106 2.67 -15.98 20.59
N LYS A 107 1.99 -14.97 21.15
CA LYS A 107 2.55 -13.95 22.06
C LYS A 107 3.78 -13.24 21.46
N ILE A 108 3.72 -12.98 20.16
CA ILE A 108 4.76 -12.23 19.44
C ILE A 108 4.40 -10.74 19.52
N PRO A 109 5.34 -9.86 19.92
CA PRO A 109 5.15 -8.41 19.85
C PRO A 109 4.74 -7.95 18.46
N TYR A 110 3.71 -7.10 18.39
CA TYR A 110 3.19 -6.54 17.15
C TYR A 110 3.07 -5.03 17.27
N LEU A 111 3.56 -4.32 16.26
CA LEU A 111 3.38 -2.87 16.12
C LEU A 111 2.90 -2.53 14.72
N ARG A 112 1.81 -1.77 14.63
CA ARG A 112 1.36 -1.13 13.39
C ARG A 112 2.11 0.18 13.19
N PHE A 113 2.83 0.31 12.08
CA PHE A 113 3.31 1.60 11.59
C PHE A 113 2.33 2.14 10.56
N GLU A 114 1.59 3.18 10.93
CA GLU A 114 0.65 3.83 10.02
C GLU A 114 0.84 5.34 10.03
N ARG A 115 1.08 5.90 8.84
CA ARG A 115 1.20 7.34 8.62
C ARG A 115 -0.08 8.10 9.02
N PRO A 116 0.02 9.38 9.44
CA PRO A 116 -1.14 10.19 9.78
C PRO A 116 -2.12 10.37 8.61
N VAL A 117 -3.35 10.75 8.93
CA VAL A 117 -4.37 11.16 7.95
C VAL A 117 -4.09 12.62 7.55
N VAL A 118 -4.33 12.99 6.29
CA VAL A 118 -4.23 14.40 5.85
C VAL A 118 -5.36 15.19 6.51
N ASN A 119 -5.04 16.28 7.20
CA ASN A 119 -6.05 17.09 7.89
C ASN A 119 -6.96 17.80 6.86
N PRO A 120 -8.28 17.54 6.86
CA PRO A 120 -9.23 18.16 5.93
C PRO A 120 -9.44 19.66 6.18
N GLN A 121 -9.05 20.21 7.33
CA GLN A 121 -9.34 21.60 7.70
C GLN A 121 -8.57 22.68 6.91
N LYS A 122 -7.61 22.30 6.05
CA LYS A 122 -6.87 23.25 5.19
C LYS A 122 -7.46 23.42 3.79
N ASP A 123 -8.58 22.74 3.49
CA ASP A 123 -9.05 22.61 2.11
C ASP A 123 -10.17 23.62 1.79
N HIS A 124 -9.93 24.48 0.79
CA HIS A 124 -10.97 25.31 0.14
C HIS A 124 -11.73 24.53 -0.96
N SER A 125 -11.53 23.22 -1.07
CA SER A 125 -12.05 22.38 -2.15
C SER A 125 -13.36 21.67 -1.80
N ARG A 126 -14.10 21.23 -2.84
CA ARG A 126 -15.28 20.37 -2.74
C ARG A 126 -14.87 18.92 -2.45
N VAL A 127 -14.19 18.68 -1.33
CA VAL A 127 -13.84 17.33 -0.89
C VAL A 127 -15.05 16.66 -0.26
N ILE A 128 -15.37 15.47 -0.73
CA ILE A 128 -16.44 14.62 -0.21
C ILE A 128 -15.78 13.41 0.44
N MET A 129 -15.92 13.27 1.75
CA MET A 129 -15.44 12.10 2.49
C MET A 129 -16.53 11.03 2.50
N LEU A 130 -16.19 9.79 2.12
CA LEU A 130 -17.12 8.65 2.16
C LEU A 130 -16.43 7.46 2.81
N ASP A 131 -17.18 6.64 3.55
CA ASP A 131 -16.58 5.54 4.31
C ASP A 131 -16.22 4.33 3.47
N SER A 132 -16.81 4.19 2.29
CA SER A 132 -16.62 3.01 1.46
C SER A 132 -16.94 3.24 -0.02
N PHE A 133 -16.53 2.29 -0.86
CA PHE A 133 -16.92 2.30 -2.27
C PHE A 133 -18.42 2.06 -2.43
N GLU A 134 -19.02 1.24 -1.59
CA GLU A 134 -20.47 0.99 -1.59
C GLU A 134 -21.24 2.30 -1.35
N ALA A 135 -20.80 3.14 -0.42
CA ALA A 135 -21.41 4.45 -0.18
C ALA A 135 -21.29 5.41 -1.38
N LEU A 136 -20.17 5.33 -2.12
CA LEU A 136 -19.97 6.06 -3.38
C LEU A 136 -20.93 5.58 -4.47
N LEU A 137 -20.99 4.26 -4.66
CA LEU A 137 -21.74 3.62 -5.75
C LEU A 137 -23.26 3.58 -5.49
N ALA A 138 -23.70 3.72 -4.25
CA ALA A 138 -25.11 3.80 -3.87
C ALA A 138 -25.78 5.14 -4.22
N ARG A 139 -25.01 6.13 -4.70
CA ARG A 139 -25.48 7.46 -5.08
C ARG A 139 -25.06 7.79 -6.50
N ASP A 140 -25.64 8.85 -7.05
CA ASP A 140 -25.38 9.30 -8.43
C ASP A 140 -24.12 10.18 -8.58
N TYR A 141 -23.15 10.08 -7.66
CA TYR A 141 -21.92 10.88 -7.74
C TYR A 141 -21.19 10.73 -9.08
N LEU A 142 -21.22 9.53 -9.67
CA LEU A 142 -20.49 9.22 -10.89
C LEU A 142 -21.32 9.51 -12.16
N LEU A 143 -22.64 9.68 -12.04
CA LEU A 143 -23.56 9.70 -13.18
C LEU A 143 -23.21 10.83 -14.16
N GLN A 144 -22.99 10.46 -15.43
CA GLN A 144 -22.61 11.38 -16.51
C GLN A 144 -21.31 12.18 -16.24
N GLN A 145 -20.48 11.73 -15.30
CA GLN A 145 -19.19 12.36 -15.01
C GLN A 145 -18.07 11.76 -15.85
N ARG A 146 -16.97 12.51 -15.91
CA ARG A 146 -15.66 12.06 -16.39
C ARG A 146 -14.77 11.82 -15.18
N VAL A 147 -14.71 10.57 -14.74
CA VAL A 147 -14.22 10.19 -13.42
C VAL A 147 -12.80 9.65 -13.51
N LEU A 148 -11.86 10.28 -12.81
CA LEU A 148 -10.53 9.71 -12.60
C LEU A 148 -10.49 8.87 -11.32
N LEU A 149 -10.32 7.56 -11.48
CA LEU A 149 -10.17 6.60 -10.40
C LEU A 149 -8.69 6.43 -10.05
N THR A 150 -8.29 6.93 -8.89
CA THR A 150 -6.92 6.79 -8.35
C THR A 150 -6.87 5.80 -7.17
N VAL A 151 -7.70 4.76 -7.25
CA VAL A 151 -8.00 3.82 -6.15
C VAL A 151 -7.22 2.50 -6.25
N GLY A 152 -6.43 2.33 -7.31
CA GLY A 152 -5.68 1.11 -7.64
C GLY A 152 -6.53 0.04 -8.32
N TYR A 153 -5.87 -0.93 -8.95
CA TYR A 153 -6.53 -1.89 -9.84
C TYR A 153 -7.55 -2.80 -9.15
N LYS A 154 -7.33 -3.16 -7.87
CA LYS A 154 -8.20 -4.10 -7.13
C LYS A 154 -9.63 -3.59 -6.94
N ALA A 155 -9.84 -2.28 -6.95
CA ALA A 155 -11.16 -1.69 -6.78
C ALA A 155 -11.90 -1.50 -8.11
N LEU A 156 -11.20 -1.57 -9.26
CA LEU A 156 -11.79 -1.32 -10.57
C LEU A 156 -12.98 -2.22 -10.92
N PRO A 157 -13.02 -3.51 -10.56
CA PRO A 157 -14.19 -4.36 -10.81
C PRO A 157 -15.50 -3.79 -10.23
N LEU A 158 -15.45 -3.06 -9.12
CA LEU A 158 -16.63 -2.43 -8.50
C LEU A 158 -17.28 -1.37 -9.42
N PHE A 159 -16.52 -0.81 -10.36
CA PHE A 159 -16.96 0.25 -11.27
C PHE A 159 -17.40 -0.26 -12.64
N GLN A 160 -17.36 -1.58 -12.89
CA GLN A 160 -17.70 -2.14 -14.20
C GLN A 160 -19.11 -1.75 -14.65
N GLY A 161 -20.09 -1.77 -13.75
CA GLY A 161 -21.47 -1.35 -14.03
C GLY A 161 -21.67 0.15 -14.29
N TRP A 162 -20.61 0.96 -14.19
CA TRP A 162 -20.63 2.41 -14.42
C TRP A 162 -19.99 2.84 -15.75
N GLN A 163 -19.36 1.90 -16.49
CA GLN A 163 -18.70 2.19 -17.78
C GLN A 163 -19.67 2.75 -18.84
N ASP A 164 -20.96 2.36 -18.79
CA ASP A 164 -22.00 2.84 -19.70
C ASP A 164 -22.74 4.09 -19.20
N ARG A 165 -22.49 4.50 -17.94
CA ARG A 165 -23.18 5.62 -17.28
C ARG A 165 -22.31 6.86 -17.11
N SER A 166 -20.99 6.69 -17.28
CA SER A 166 -19.96 7.70 -17.03
C SER A 166 -18.71 7.37 -17.85
N THR A 167 -17.86 8.36 -18.09
CA THR A 167 -16.54 8.12 -18.71
C THR A 167 -15.51 7.90 -17.60
N LEU A 168 -15.07 6.65 -17.40
CA LEU A 168 -14.14 6.30 -16.33
C LEU A 168 -12.70 6.22 -16.84
N PHE A 169 -11.77 6.82 -16.09
CA PHE A 169 -10.33 6.71 -16.28
C PHE A 169 -9.72 5.99 -15.07
N ALA A 170 -8.79 5.07 -15.30
CA ALA A 170 -8.13 4.33 -14.23
C ALA A 170 -6.64 4.67 -14.15
N ARG A 171 -6.19 5.13 -12.98
CA ARG A 171 -4.77 5.18 -12.66
C ARG A 171 -4.33 3.93 -11.91
N ILE A 172 -3.37 3.23 -12.50
CA ILE A 172 -2.84 1.97 -12.00
C ILE A 172 -1.30 2.00 -11.98
N LEU A 173 -0.72 1.07 -11.22
CA LEU A 173 0.73 0.83 -11.33
C LEU A 173 1.05 0.21 -12.69
N PRO A 174 2.24 0.47 -13.25
CA PRO A 174 2.71 -0.14 -14.49
C PRO A 174 3.10 -1.60 -14.24
N ALA A 175 2.09 -2.46 -14.13
CA ALA A 175 2.23 -3.90 -13.93
C ALA A 175 1.20 -4.66 -14.76
N VAL A 176 1.60 -5.80 -15.34
CA VAL A 176 0.73 -6.63 -16.20
C VAL A 176 -0.57 -6.98 -15.49
N THR A 177 -0.50 -7.46 -14.24
CA THR A 177 -1.67 -7.80 -13.43
C THR A 177 -2.62 -6.63 -13.18
N SER A 178 -2.08 -5.40 -13.11
CA SER A 178 -2.90 -4.20 -12.95
C SER A 178 -3.59 -3.83 -14.25
N LEU A 179 -2.92 -3.99 -15.38
CA LEU A 179 -3.47 -3.74 -16.71
C LEU A 179 -4.56 -4.76 -17.06
N GLU A 180 -4.31 -6.05 -16.84
CA GLU A 180 -5.28 -7.12 -17.04
C GLU A 180 -6.57 -6.89 -16.24
N ALA A 181 -6.44 -6.52 -14.96
CA ALA A 181 -7.59 -6.21 -14.12
C ALA A 181 -8.36 -4.97 -14.58
N ALA A 182 -7.68 -3.95 -15.10
CA ALA A 182 -8.33 -2.77 -15.66
C ALA A 182 -9.10 -3.12 -16.95
N ILE A 183 -8.50 -3.89 -17.85
CA ILE A 183 -9.16 -4.34 -19.09
C ILE A 183 -10.38 -5.21 -18.74
N ALA A 184 -10.24 -6.15 -17.81
CA ALA A 184 -11.35 -6.99 -17.35
C ALA A 184 -12.50 -6.17 -16.72
N ALA A 185 -12.20 -5.03 -16.10
CA ALA A 185 -13.18 -4.08 -15.57
C ALA A 185 -13.77 -3.13 -16.63
N GLY A 186 -13.49 -3.35 -17.93
CA GLY A 186 -14.07 -2.62 -19.05
C GLY A 186 -13.34 -1.33 -19.45
N PHE A 187 -12.13 -1.09 -18.93
CA PHE A 187 -11.34 0.08 -19.34
C PHE A 187 -10.65 -0.17 -20.68
N THR A 188 -10.78 0.77 -21.60
CA THR A 188 -10.03 0.80 -22.87
C THR A 188 -8.66 1.44 -22.68
N SER A 189 -7.71 1.18 -23.59
CA SER A 189 -6.32 1.64 -23.46
C SER A 189 -6.18 3.18 -23.38
N ASP A 190 -7.06 3.93 -24.03
CA ASP A 190 -7.13 5.41 -23.98
C ASP A 190 -7.60 5.95 -22.62
N ARG A 191 -8.12 5.07 -21.74
CA ARG A 191 -8.66 5.41 -20.42
C ARG A 191 -7.80 4.86 -19.27
N ILE A 192 -6.61 4.36 -19.56
CA ILE A 192 -5.71 3.77 -18.56
C ILE A 192 -4.43 4.59 -18.43
N ILE A 193 -4.07 4.90 -17.19
CA ILE A 193 -2.86 5.64 -16.82
C ILE A 193 -1.98 4.72 -16.00
N ALA A 194 -0.99 4.11 -16.65
CA ALA A 194 -0.02 3.24 -16.00
C ALA A 194 1.19 4.06 -15.52
N ILE A 195 1.14 4.59 -14.30
CA ILE A 195 2.21 5.44 -13.74
C ILE A 195 2.42 5.12 -12.26
N ARG A 196 3.68 5.17 -11.81
CA ARG A 196 4.04 4.97 -10.41
C ARG A 196 4.01 6.30 -9.66
N PRO A 197 3.23 6.43 -8.57
CA PRO A 197 3.29 7.60 -7.68
C PRO A 197 4.65 7.72 -6.95
N PRO A 198 5.03 8.92 -6.46
CA PRO A 198 4.25 10.17 -6.48
C PRO A 198 4.20 10.81 -7.87
N VAL A 199 3.07 11.44 -8.20
CA VAL A 199 2.87 12.19 -9.45
C VAL A 199 2.87 13.68 -9.08
N SER A 200 3.60 14.52 -9.82
CA SER A 200 3.70 15.94 -9.51
C SER A 200 2.37 16.67 -9.76
N ALA A 201 2.19 17.83 -9.14
CA ALA A 201 1.00 18.64 -9.33
C ALA A 201 0.85 19.11 -10.79
N GLU A 202 1.94 19.40 -11.50
CA GLU A 202 1.91 19.79 -12.91
C GLU A 202 1.41 18.65 -13.81
N ILE A 203 1.87 17.43 -13.56
CA ILE A 203 1.44 16.26 -14.32
C ILE A 203 -0.03 15.95 -14.01
N GLU A 204 -0.44 15.95 -12.73
CA GLU A 204 -1.85 15.79 -12.35
C GLU A 204 -2.74 16.82 -13.07
N LYS A 205 -2.40 18.11 -12.99
CA LYS A 205 -3.15 19.17 -13.69
C LYS A 205 -3.27 18.92 -15.19
N SER A 206 -2.16 18.53 -15.82
CA SER A 206 -2.12 18.29 -17.26
C SER A 206 -3.00 17.10 -17.66
N LEU A 207 -2.92 16.00 -16.92
CA LEU A 207 -3.75 14.81 -17.17
C LEU A 207 -5.24 15.11 -16.96
N TRP A 208 -5.58 15.83 -15.88
CA TRP A 208 -6.97 16.13 -15.56
C TRP A 208 -7.60 17.06 -16.60
N ARG A 209 -6.84 18.05 -17.09
CA ARG A 209 -7.27 18.92 -18.19
C ARG A 209 -7.38 18.17 -19.51
N HIS A 210 -6.38 17.37 -19.87
CA HIS A 210 -6.35 16.64 -21.13
C HIS A 210 -7.56 15.70 -21.27
N TRP A 211 -7.93 15.00 -20.19
CA TRP A 211 -9.09 14.12 -20.18
C TRP A 211 -10.38 14.77 -19.70
N GLU A 212 -10.40 16.09 -19.51
CA GLU A 212 -11.59 16.84 -19.07
C GLU A 212 -12.23 16.20 -17.82
N ILE A 213 -11.40 15.82 -16.86
CA ILE A 213 -11.86 15.17 -15.63
C ILE A 213 -12.78 16.12 -14.87
N SER A 214 -13.95 15.64 -14.49
CA SER A 214 -14.97 16.38 -13.74
C SER A 214 -15.17 15.86 -12.32
N LEU A 215 -14.62 14.68 -12.01
CA LEU A 215 -14.62 14.10 -10.68
C LEU A 215 -13.37 13.24 -10.47
N VAL A 216 -12.75 13.34 -9.30
CA VAL A 216 -11.66 12.42 -8.91
C VAL A 216 -12.12 11.58 -7.73
N VAL A 217 -11.90 10.27 -7.81
CA VAL A 217 -12.11 9.35 -6.69
C VAL A 217 -10.75 8.84 -6.24
N THR A 218 -10.48 8.94 -4.94
CA THR A 218 -9.24 8.48 -4.35
C THR A 218 -9.42 7.82 -3.00
N LYS A 219 -8.38 7.16 -2.52
CA LYS A 219 -8.28 6.63 -1.16
C LYS A 219 -7.55 7.64 -0.28
N ALA A 220 -7.89 7.66 1.02
CA ALA A 220 -7.20 8.41 2.07
C ALA A 220 -5.78 7.84 2.31
N SER A 221 -4.94 8.02 1.30
CA SER A 221 -3.64 7.39 1.13
C SER A 221 -2.52 8.21 1.77
N GLY A 222 -2.79 9.38 2.35
CA GLY A 222 -1.75 10.19 3.00
C GLY A 222 -0.82 10.90 2.00
N VAL A 223 0.13 11.67 2.54
CA VAL A 223 1.07 12.50 1.76
C VAL A 223 1.89 11.67 0.76
N ALA A 224 2.49 10.56 1.21
CA ALA A 224 3.28 9.68 0.34
C ALA A 224 2.43 8.94 -0.71
N GLY A 225 1.11 8.81 -0.51
CA GLY A 225 0.17 8.37 -1.55
C GLY A 225 -0.23 9.47 -2.55
N GLY A 226 0.33 10.68 -2.41
CA GLY A 226 0.01 11.87 -3.18
C GLY A 226 -1.39 12.42 -2.90
N GLU A 227 -1.99 12.12 -1.74
CA GLU A 227 -3.34 12.63 -1.39
C GLU A 227 -3.35 14.17 -1.36
N GLU A 228 -2.34 14.78 -0.73
CA GLU A 228 -2.21 16.24 -0.64
C GLU A 228 -2.10 16.89 -2.02
N ILE A 229 -1.28 16.33 -2.92
CA ILE A 229 -1.17 16.83 -4.31
C ILE A 229 -2.53 16.81 -5.00
N LYS A 230 -3.29 15.72 -4.88
CA LYS A 230 -4.63 15.63 -5.49
C LYS A 230 -5.61 16.65 -4.88
N ARG A 231 -5.56 16.88 -3.57
CA ARG A 231 -6.38 17.92 -2.91
C ARG A 231 -6.08 19.31 -3.45
N THR A 232 -4.79 19.66 -3.53
CA THR A 232 -4.33 20.93 -4.10
C THR A 232 -4.78 21.08 -5.55
N VAL A 233 -4.58 20.06 -6.39
CA VAL A 233 -4.98 20.11 -7.81
C VAL A 233 -6.50 20.19 -7.97
N ALA A 234 -7.27 19.47 -7.14
CA ALA A 234 -8.73 19.57 -7.10
C ALA A 234 -9.22 20.97 -6.72
N ALA A 235 -8.59 21.59 -5.73
CA ALA A 235 -8.87 22.97 -5.34
C ALA A 235 -8.59 23.94 -6.50
N GLU A 236 -7.40 23.86 -7.10
CA GLU A 236 -6.98 24.75 -8.18
C GLU A 236 -7.82 24.62 -9.45
N LEU A 237 -8.28 23.41 -9.78
CA LEU A 237 -9.09 23.16 -10.97
C LEU A 237 -10.60 23.23 -10.70
N GLY A 238 -11.04 23.41 -9.46
CA GLY A 238 -12.45 23.42 -9.08
C GLY A 238 -13.16 22.08 -9.27
N ILE A 239 -12.41 20.97 -9.30
CA ILE A 239 -12.91 19.61 -9.54
C ILE A 239 -13.21 18.95 -8.18
N PRO A 240 -14.42 18.41 -7.96
CA PRO A 240 -14.71 17.65 -6.74
C PRO A 240 -13.79 16.45 -6.55
N LEU A 241 -13.38 16.22 -5.30
CA LEU A 241 -12.53 15.09 -4.91
C LEU A 241 -13.28 14.23 -3.90
N VAL A 242 -13.68 13.03 -4.31
CA VAL A 242 -14.21 12.01 -3.41
C VAL A 242 -13.03 11.26 -2.80
N VAL A 243 -12.94 11.29 -1.48
CA VAL A 243 -11.94 10.55 -0.71
C VAL A 243 -12.67 9.44 0.05
N ILE A 244 -12.38 8.20 -0.31
CA ILE A 244 -12.78 7.04 0.49
C ILE A 244 -11.90 7.04 1.74
N THR A 245 -12.49 6.98 2.93
CA THR A 245 -11.76 6.96 4.19
C THR A 245 -11.07 5.60 4.40
N ARG A 246 -10.16 5.54 5.37
CA ARG A 246 -9.46 4.29 5.68
C ARG A 246 -10.42 3.35 6.41
N PRO A 247 -10.36 2.04 6.14
CA PRO A 247 -11.07 1.07 6.95
C PRO A 247 -10.65 1.19 8.42
N VAL A 248 -11.60 1.03 9.33
CA VAL A 248 -11.31 0.97 10.76
C VAL A 248 -10.79 -0.43 11.10
N VAL A 249 -9.58 -0.50 11.64
CA VAL A 249 -8.96 -1.74 12.12
C VAL A 249 -8.47 -1.51 13.54
N ASP A 250 -8.81 -2.42 14.44
CA ASP A 250 -8.33 -2.39 15.82
C ASP A 250 -6.95 -3.03 15.90
N TYR A 251 -5.94 -2.20 16.18
CA TYR A 251 -4.54 -2.62 16.28
C TYR A 251 -4.12 -2.65 17.76
N PRO A 252 -3.43 -3.70 18.24
CA PRO A 252 -2.99 -3.78 19.65
C PRO A 252 -2.07 -2.63 20.04
N GLN A 253 -1.20 -2.22 19.13
CA GLN A 253 -0.32 -1.07 19.24
C GLN A 253 -0.14 -0.44 17.86
N GLN A 254 -0.20 0.88 17.80
CA GLN A 254 -0.02 1.65 16.57
C GLN A 254 0.83 2.89 16.83
N THR A 255 1.70 3.21 15.88
CA THR A 255 2.46 4.47 15.86
C THR A 255 2.52 5.04 14.45
N SER A 256 2.71 6.36 14.37
CA SER A 256 3.12 7.06 13.15
C SER A 256 4.54 7.62 13.26
N ASP A 257 5.18 7.47 14.42
CA ASP A 257 6.52 7.95 14.70
C ASP A 257 7.56 6.92 14.28
N PHE A 258 8.44 7.34 13.38
CA PHE A 258 9.49 6.50 12.83
C PHE A 258 10.50 6.04 13.89
N SER A 259 10.83 6.92 14.85
CA SER A 259 11.77 6.61 15.93
C SER A 259 11.19 5.55 16.87
N LEU A 260 9.91 5.66 17.23
CA LEU A 260 9.24 4.66 18.07
C LEU A 260 9.16 3.29 17.39
N ALA A 261 8.96 3.26 16.06
CA ALA A 261 8.98 2.01 15.31
C ALA A 261 10.36 1.33 15.35
N LEU A 262 11.44 2.09 15.22
CA LEU A 262 12.80 1.56 15.33
C LEU A 262 13.16 1.11 16.75
N GLU A 263 12.67 1.83 17.77
CA GLU A 263 12.83 1.44 19.17
C GLU A 263 12.15 0.11 19.45
N PHE A 264 10.91 -0.07 19.00
CA PHE A 264 10.21 -1.35 19.06
C PHE A 264 11.03 -2.49 18.45
N CYS A 265 11.59 -2.29 17.24
CA CYS A 265 12.43 -3.30 16.60
C CYS A 265 13.66 -3.66 17.45
N ARG A 266 14.34 -2.68 18.04
CA ARG A 266 15.52 -2.91 18.89
C ARG A 266 15.16 -3.67 20.16
N THR A 267 14.06 -3.32 20.81
CA THR A 267 13.65 -3.90 22.09
C THR A 267 13.32 -5.38 21.98
N HIS A 268 12.77 -5.81 20.83
CA HIS A 268 12.28 -7.18 20.65
C HIS A 268 13.22 -8.10 19.83
N LEU A 269 14.38 -7.61 19.41
CA LEU A 269 15.40 -8.40 18.68
C LEU A 269 16.80 -8.37 19.32
N ARG A 270 16.91 -7.79 20.51
CA ARG A 270 18.12 -7.87 21.33
C ARG A 270 18.16 -9.16 22.15
#